data_AF-A0A1I6KN25-F1
#
_entry.id   AF-A0A1I6KN25-F1
#
_cell.length_a   1.000
_cell.length_b   1.000
_cell.length_c   1.000
_cell.angle_alpha   90.00
_cell.angle_beta   90.00
_cell.angle_gamma   90.00
#
_symmetry.space_group_name_H-M   'P 1'
#
loop_
_entity.id
_entity.type
_entity.pdbx_description
1 polymer ?
#
loop_
_entity_poly.entity_id
_entity_poly.type
_entity_poly.pdbx_seq_one_letter_code
_entity_poly.pdbx_strand_id
1 'polypeptide(L)'
;MTRGPREELAEKIAGEVALSNDPGETIRKWRTDFEVSQTELASNLDVSPSVVSDYESGRRDNPGIGVVRRVVDALLDIDEDRGGEFIHQHARVLSSGFDSEVVQDLREYSANIPLERYYDAIGATELVAGDRDTVAGHTVINSIEVITRLSSDEFYQLYGQSTNRALVFTNVTRGESPLVALRVVTPTPNAVVLHGLDEEDLWDHAVDLARIEGFSLAIADGDIDDMLAGMRELP
;
A
#
# COMPACT_ATOMS: atom_id res chain seq x y z
N MET A 1 6.81 8.16 -20.40
CA MET A 1 7.73 8.16 -19.25
C MET A 1 6.86 8.22 -18.03
N THR A 2 6.69 7.08 -17.37
CA THR A 2 5.96 7.00 -16.10
C THR A 2 6.77 7.78 -15.07
N ARG A 3 6.13 8.75 -14.40
CA ARG A 3 6.79 9.59 -13.39
C ARG A 3 7.04 8.75 -12.14
N GLY A 4 8.14 9.01 -11.43
CA GLY A 4 8.44 8.29 -10.19
C GLY A 4 7.58 8.79 -9.03
N PRO A 5 7.34 7.99 -7.97
CA PRO A 5 6.51 8.39 -6.82
C PRO A 5 6.96 9.71 -6.16
N ARG A 6 8.27 9.98 -6.15
CA ARG A 6 8.85 11.25 -5.70
C ARG A 6 8.38 12.44 -6.53
N GLU A 7 8.37 12.31 -7.86
CA GLU A 7 7.95 13.38 -8.78
C GLU A 7 6.45 13.66 -8.66
N GLU A 8 5.64 12.62 -8.47
CA GLU A 8 4.20 12.74 -8.30
C GLU A 8 3.83 13.39 -6.96
N LEU A 9 4.52 13.00 -5.87
CA LEU A 9 4.39 13.68 -4.58
C LEU A 9 4.84 15.14 -4.68
N ALA A 10 5.94 15.43 -5.38
CA ALA A 10 6.40 16.79 -5.60
C ALA A 10 5.33 17.64 -6.32
N GLU A 11 4.72 17.10 -7.37
CA GLU A 11 3.65 17.77 -8.13
C GLU A 11 2.41 18.01 -7.27
N LYS A 12 2.02 17.02 -6.44
CA LYS A 12 0.92 17.17 -5.50
C LYS A 12 1.17 18.29 -4.50
N ILE A 13 2.32 18.29 -3.82
CA ILE A 13 2.65 19.30 -2.81
C ILE A 13 2.70 20.68 -3.47
N ALA A 14 3.40 20.81 -4.60
CA ALA A 14 3.50 22.08 -5.31
C ALA A 14 2.14 22.59 -5.81
N GLY A 15 1.27 21.70 -6.29
CA GLY A 15 -0.09 22.02 -6.71
C GLY A 15 -0.96 22.50 -5.55
N GLU A 16 -0.90 21.81 -4.40
CA GLU A 16 -1.67 22.19 -3.20
C GLU A 16 -1.23 23.57 -2.69
N VAL A 17 0.07 23.85 -2.67
CA VAL A 17 0.61 25.17 -2.30
C VAL A 17 0.18 26.26 -3.29
N ALA A 18 0.22 25.97 -4.60
CA ALA A 18 -0.11 26.95 -5.64
C ALA A 18 -1.60 27.31 -5.70
N LEU A 19 -2.49 26.38 -5.34
CA LEU A 19 -3.94 26.58 -5.34
C LEU A 19 -4.49 27.09 -4.00
N SER A 20 -3.67 27.13 -2.96
CA SER A 20 -4.08 27.54 -1.62
C SER A 20 -4.29 29.06 -1.52
N ASN A 21 -5.29 29.45 -0.73
CA ASN A 21 -5.49 30.85 -0.32
C ASN A 21 -4.47 31.29 0.74
N ASP A 22 -3.83 30.34 1.43
CA ASP A 22 -2.73 30.58 2.37
C ASP A 22 -1.56 29.61 2.08
N PRO A 23 -0.69 29.96 1.11
CA PRO A 23 0.44 29.12 0.73
C PRO A 23 1.46 28.92 1.87
N GLY A 24 1.60 29.91 2.77
CA GLY A 24 2.52 29.85 3.91
C GLY A 24 2.08 28.79 4.92
N GLU A 25 0.80 28.78 5.27
CA GLU A 25 0.20 27.77 6.13
C GLU A 25 0.24 26.38 5.47
N THR A 26 0.06 26.31 4.15
CA THR A 26 0.12 25.04 3.40
C THR A 26 1.53 24.44 3.41
N ILE A 27 2.57 25.27 3.24
CA ILE A 27 3.97 24.86 3.40
C ILE A 27 4.22 24.37 4.84
N ARG A 28 3.73 25.11 5.84
CA ARG A 28 3.87 24.73 7.25
C ARG A 28 3.25 23.38 7.54
N LYS A 29 2.06 23.13 6.99
CA LYS A 29 1.35 21.84 7.09
C LYS A 29 2.24 20.72 6.55
N TRP A 30 2.66 20.80 5.28
CA TRP A 30 3.50 19.76 4.67
C TRP A 30 4.81 19.52 5.41
N ARG A 31 5.50 20.58 5.85
CA ARG A 31 6.72 20.43 6.67
C ARG A 31 6.43 19.66 7.96
N THR A 32 5.31 19.96 8.61
CA THR A 32 4.93 19.33 9.88
C THR A 32 4.46 17.89 9.67
N ASP A 33 3.74 17.63 8.58
CA ASP A 33 3.31 16.29 8.17
C ASP A 33 4.53 15.39 7.94
N PHE A 34 5.58 15.89 7.30
CA PHE A 34 6.88 15.21 7.12
C PHE A 34 7.73 15.12 8.40
N GLU A 35 7.23 15.63 9.53
CA GLU A 35 7.95 15.68 10.80
C GLU A 35 9.31 16.38 10.71
N VAL A 36 9.41 17.38 9.84
CA VAL A 36 10.63 18.18 9.63
C VAL A 36 10.56 19.44 10.49
N SER A 37 11.60 19.73 11.28
CA SER A 37 11.64 20.98 12.05
C SER A 37 11.98 22.19 11.16
N GLN A 38 11.59 23.41 11.56
CA GLN A 38 11.99 24.62 10.82
C GLN A 38 13.52 24.76 10.72
N THR A 39 14.25 24.35 11.76
CA THR A 39 15.72 24.38 11.80
C THR A 39 16.32 23.43 10.78
N GLU A 40 15.73 22.24 10.66
CA GLU A 40 16.20 21.21 9.74
C GLU A 40 15.93 21.57 8.28
N LEU A 41 14.71 22.03 7.98
CA LEU A 41 14.38 22.53 6.65
C LEU A 41 15.28 23.71 6.26
N ALA A 42 15.52 24.64 7.20
CA ALA A 42 16.41 25.78 6.96
C ALA A 42 17.87 25.36 6.70
N SER A 43 18.34 24.32 7.40
CA SER A 43 19.68 23.78 7.22
C SER A 43 19.85 23.15 5.83
N ASN A 44 18.84 22.41 5.37
CA ASN A 44 18.84 21.78 4.04
C ASN A 44 18.75 22.83 2.91
N LEU A 45 18.02 23.93 3.15
CA LEU A 45 17.87 25.05 2.22
C LEU A 45 19.03 26.07 2.24
N ASP A 46 20.03 25.91 3.13
CA ASP A 46 21.11 26.88 3.38
C ASP A 46 20.60 28.30 3.68
N VAL A 47 19.63 28.41 4.59
CA VAL A 47 19.04 29.67 5.06
C VAL A 47 18.90 29.68 6.59
N SER A 48 18.57 30.83 7.19
CA SER A 48 18.27 30.89 8.62
C SER A 48 16.85 30.38 8.93
N PRO A 49 16.61 29.76 10.10
CA PRO A 49 15.26 29.30 10.52
C PRO A 49 14.20 30.42 10.51
N SER A 50 14.62 31.68 10.72
CA SER A 50 13.73 32.84 10.63
C SER A 50 13.16 33.04 9.22
N VAL A 51 13.87 32.66 8.15
CA VAL A 51 13.38 32.76 6.78
C VAL A 51 12.24 31.77 6.55
N VAL A 52 12.37 30.53 7.03
CA VAL A 52 11.30 29.53 6.97
C VAL A 52 10.09 30.02 7.76
N SER A 53 10.30 30.49 8.99
CA SER A 53 9.23 31.05 9.83
C SER A 53 8.53 32.26 9.21
N ASP A 54 9.24 33.13 8.48
CA ASP A 54 8.65 34.30 7.83
C ASP A 54 7.68 33.90 6.70
N TYR A 55 7.99 32.82 5.95
CA TYR A 55 7.07 32.27 4.95
C TYR A 55 5.89 31.54 5.59
N GLU A 56 6.12 30.70 6.59
CA GLU A 56 5.06 29.93 7.27
C GLU A 56 4.08 30.79 8.07
N SER A 57 4.48 32.01 8.45
CA SER A 57 3.64 32.95 9.21
C SER A 57 2.92 33.98 8.34
N GLY A 58 3.09 33.92 7.02
CA GLY A 58 2.50 34.89 6.10
C GLY A 58 3.15 36.28 6.15
N ARG A 59 4.29 36.47 6.83
CA ARG A 59 5.02 37.76 6.78
C ARG A 59 5.60 38.02 5.39
N ARG A 60 5.84 36.96 4.63
CA ARG A 60 6.16 37.01 3.21
C ARG A 60 5.01 36.42 2.43
N ASP A 61 4.10 37.30 2.02
CA ASP A 61 2.97 36.92 1.19
C ASP A 61 3.46 36.33 -0.14
N ASN A 62 2.83 35.23 -0.54
CA ASN A 62 2.93 34.63 -1.88
C ASN A 62 4.35 34.14 -2.27
N PRO A 63 4.77 32.94 -1.82
CA PRO A 63 6.06 32.36 -2.20
C PRO A 63 6.16 32.18 -3.73
N GLY A 64 7.23 32.68 -4.33
CA GLY A 64 7.47 32.49 -5.76
C GLY A 64 7.74 31.03 -6.11
N ILE A 65 7.55 30.66 -7.39
CA ILE A 65 7.69 29.26 -7.86
C ILE A 65 9.05 28.63 -7.51
N GLY A 66 10.14 29.42 -7.52
CA GLY A 66 11.47 28.95 -7.13
C GLY A 66 11.67 28.75 -5.63
N VAL A 67 10.82 29.33 -4.78
CA VAL A 67 10.79 29.05 -3.34
C VAL A 67 10.01 27.76 -3.11
N VAL A 68 8.82 27.63 -3.71
CA VAL A 68 7.99 26.41 -3.62
C VAL A 68 8.80 25.19 -4.05
N ARG A 69 9.44 25.24 -5.22
CA ARG A 69 10.26 24.14 -5.72
C ARG A 69 11.36 23.73 -4.73
N ARG A 70 12.14 24.69 -4.21
CA ARG A 70 13.22 24.39 -3.27
C ARG A 70 12.71 23.78 -1.97
N VAL A 71 11.58 24.26 -1.45
CA VAL A 71 10.98 23.71 -0.24
C VAL A 71 10.50 22.27 -0.48
N VAL A 72 9.80 22.02 -1.59
CA VAL A 72 9.32 20.69 -1.94
C VAL A 72 10.49 19.72 -2.12
N ASP A 73 11.49 20.11 -2.92
CA ASP A 73 12.70 19.30 -3.13
C ASP A 73 13.40 18.99 -1.79
N ALA A 74 13.59 19.99 -0.94
CA ALA A 74 14.23 19.81 0.37
C ALA A 74 13.45 18.89 1.33
N LEU A 75 12.10 18.96 1.33
CA LEU A 75 11.29 18.05 2.15
C LEU A 75 11.42 16.60 1.67
N LEU A 76 11.46 16.39 0.36
CA LEU A 76 11.63 15.06 -0.24
C LEU A 76 13.04 14.53 -0.02
N ASP A 77 14.07 15.36 -0.16
CA ASP A 77 15.46 14.96 0.10
C ASP A 77 15.65 14.55 1.56
N ILE A 78 15.06 15.29 2.52
CA ILE A 78 15.09 14.93 3.94
C ILE A 78 14.36 13.61 4.21
N ASP A 79 13.22 13.37 3.55
CA ASP A 79 12.49 12.10 3.65
C ASP A 79 13.31 10.93 3.09
N GLU A 80 13.90 11.07 1.90
CA GLU A 80 14.76 10.05 1.28
C GLU A 80 15.96 9.71 2.17
N ASP A 81 16.62 10.72 2.75
CA ASP A 81 17.72 10.54 3.71
C ASP A 81 17.30 9.77 4.97
N ARG A 82 16.01 9.82 5.33
CA ARG A 82 15.39 9.09 6.47
C ARG A 82 14.82 7.73 6.10
N GLY A 83 14.93 7.31 4.83
CA GLY A 83 14.40 6.03 4.34
C GLY A 83 13.08 6.14 3.56
N GLY A 84 12.64 7.35 3.23
CA GLY A 84 11.58 7.62 2.24
C GLY A 84 10.16 7.31 2.70
N GLU A 85 9.87 7.35 4.00
CA GLU A 85 8.57 6.93 4.55
C GLU A 85 7.40 7.66 3.87
N PHE A 86 7.49 8.98 3.69
CA PHE A 86 6.41 9.78 3.11
C PHE A 86 6.30 9.60 1.60
N ILE A 87 7.41 9.48 0.87
CA ILE A 87 7.42 9.15 -0.56
C ILE A 87 6.81 7.76 -0.77
N HIS A 88 7.19 6.79 0.04
CA HIS A 88 6.63 5.44 0.00
C HIS A 88 5.15 5.43 0.43
N GLN A 89 4.75 6.20 1.44
CA GLN A 89 3.35 6.33 1.85
C GLN A 89 2.50 7.03 0.79
N HIS A 90 3.03 8.03 0.10
CA HIS A 90 2.32 8.66 -1.01
C HIS A 90 2.18 7.69 -2.19
N ALA A 91 3.23 6.92 -2.48
CA ALA A 91 3.15 5.79 -3.40
C ALA A 91 2.03 4.81 -2.98
N ARG A 92 1.86 4.51 -1.68
CA ARG A 92 0.77 3.66 -1.13
C ARG A 92 -0.64 4.22 -1.38
N VAL A 93 -0.82 5.55 -1.34
CA VAL A 93 -2.13 6.19 -1.61
C VAL A 93 -2.43 6.24 -3.12
N LEU A 94 -1.40 6.42 -3.94
CA LEU A 94 -1.47 6.30 -5.40
C LEU A 94 -1.53 4.85 -5.87
N SER A 95 -1.30 3.87 -5.00
CA SER A 95 -1.49 2.43 -5.24
C SER A 95 -2.96 2.00 -5.44
N SER A 96 -3.87 2.97 -5.62
CA SER A 96 -5.02 2.78 -6.50
C SER A 96 -4.63 2.56 -7.98
N GLY A 97 -3.32 2.57 -8.30
CA GLY A 97 -2.71 2.10 -9.53
C GLY A 97 -1.39 1.36 -9.29
N PHE A 98 -1.42 0.16 -8.70
CA PHE A 98 -0.38 -0.82 -8.99
C PHE A 98 -0.31 -1.08 -10.51
N ASP A 99 0.84 -1.53 -11.02
CA ASP A 99 0.86 -2.15 -12.36
C ASP A 99 -0.14 -3.32 -12.30
N SER A 100 -1.21 -3.27 -13.09
CA SER A 100 -2.30 -4.27 -13.03
C SER A 100 -1.80 -5.70 -13.27
N GLU A 101 -0.58 -5.81 -13.82
CA GLU A 101 0.14 -7.07 -13.98
C GLU A 101 0.56 -7.69 -12.63
N VAL A 102 0.87 -6.90 -11.60
CA VAL A 102 1.34 -7.35 -10.28
C VAL A 102 0.20 -7.44 -9.26
N VAL A 103 -0.57 -6.36 -9.08
CA VAL A 103 -1.74 -6.33 -8.19
C VAL A 103 -2.95 -5.99 -9.03
N GLN A 104 -3.87 -6.95 -9.10
CA GLN A 104 -5.04 -6.90 -9.96
C GLN A 104 -6.20 -6.16 -9.31
N ASP A 105 -6.27 -6.17 -7.98
CA ASP A 105 -7.24 -5.41 -7.20
C ASP A 105 -6.75 -5.18 -5.78
N LEU A 106 -7.06 -4.02 -5.19
CA LEU A 106 -6.80 -3.74 -3.78
C LEU A 106 -7.93 -2.86 -3.24
N ARG A 107 -8.55 -3.32 -2.17
CA ARG A 107 -9.62 -2.56 -1.51
C ARG A 107 -9.58 -2.71 -0.01
N GLU A 108 -9.93 -1.61 0.66
CA GLU A 108 -10.22 -1.56 2.08
C GLU A 108 -11.74 -1.47 2.25
N TYR A 109 -12.28 -2.21 3.22
CA TYR A 109 -13.71 -2.25 3.51
C TYR A 109 -14.08 -1.24 4.59
N SER A 110 -15.31 -0.73 4.51
CA SER A 110 -15.84 0.21 5.52
C SER A 110 -16.13 -0.44 6.87
N ALA A 111 -16.17 -1.78 6.94
CA ALA A 111 -16.31 -2.57 8.15
C ALA A 111 -15.68 -3.96 7.98
N ASN A 112 -15.34 -4.60 9.10
CA ASN A 112 -14.91 -6.00 9.08
C ASN A 112 -16.02 -6.91 8.54
N ILE A 113 -15.68 -7.76 7.59
CA ILE A 113 -16.56 -8.73 6.94
C ILE A 113 -16.22 -10.13 7.45
N PRO A 114 -17.20 -10.95 7.84
CA PRO A 114 -16.97 -12.37 8.14
C PRO A 114 -16.35 -13.11 6.96
N LEU A 115 -15.40 -14.01 7.21
CA LEU A 115 -14.73 -14.79 6.17
C LEU A 115 -15.71 -15.64 5.36
N GLU A 116 -16.73 -16.21 6.00
CA GLU A 116 -17.82 -16.94 5.30
C GLU A 116 -18.45 -16.07 4.20
N ARG A 117 -18.82 -14.82 4.54
CA ARG A 117 -19.38 -13.87 3.56
C ARG A 117 -18.36 -13.47 2.49
N TYR A 118 -17.09 -13.34 2.86
CA TYR A 118 -16.04 -13.04 1.89
C TYR A 118 -15.86 -14.18 0.88
N TYR A 119 -15.81 -15.43 1.36
CA TYR A 119 -15.67 -16.62 0.53
C TYR A 119 -16.89 -16.86 -0.37
N ASP A 120 -18.11 -16.67 0.16
CA ASP A 120 -19.33 -16.74 -0.64
C ASP A 120 -19.32 -15.73 -1.79
N ALA A 121 -18.86 -14.50 -1.53
CA ALA A 121 -18.82 -13.45 -2.55
C ALA A 121 -17.85 -13.76 -3.69
N ILE A 122 -16.75 -14.45 -3.40
CA ILE A 122 -15.70 -14.73 -4.38
C ILE A 122 -15.74 -16.16 -4.94
N GLY A 123 -16.71 -16.98 -4.51
CA GLY A 123 -16.82 -18.38 -4.90
C GLY A 123 -15.68 -19.26 -4.38
N ALA A 124 -15.12 -18.95 -3.21
CA ALA A 124 -14.02 -19.71 -2.63
C ALA A 124 -14.50 -20.83 -1.69
N THR A 125 -13.79 -21.95 -1.70
CA THR A 125 -13.97 -23.06 -0.77
C THR A 125 -12.89 -23.01 0.31
N GLU A 126 -13.29 -22.85 1.57
CA GLU A 126 -12.37 -22.91 2.71
C GLU A 126 -11.84 -24.32 2.93
N LEU A 127 -10.52 -24.46 3.00
CA LEU A 127 -9.82 -25.72 3.28
C LEU A 127 -9.46 -25.85 4.77
N VAL A 128 -9.12 -24.73 5.40
CA VAL A 128 -8.87 -24.67 6.84
C VAL A 128 -9.11 -23.26 7.39
N ALA A 129 -9.76 -23.21 8.55
CA ALA A 129 -9.97 -21.97 9.29
C ALA A 129 -8.67 -21.48 9.96
N GLY A 130 -8.52 -20.17 10.03
CA GLY A 130 -7.44 -19.49 10.77
C GLY A 130 -7.84 -19.08 12.18
N ASP A 131 -6.97 -18.34 12.85
CA ASP A 131 -7.19 -17.81 14.20
C ASP A 131 -8.21 -16.65 14.22
N ARG A 132 -8.50 -16.07 13.05
CA ARG A 132 -9.35 -14.89 12.90
C ARG A 132 -10.38 -15.17 11.80
N ASP A 133 -11.61 -14.70 12.02
CA ASP A 133 -12.80 -15.04 11.25
C ASP A 133 -13.36 -13.85 10.43
N THR A 134 -12.61 -12.75 10.35
CA THR A 134 -13.02 -11.54 9.62
C THR A 134 -11.89 -10.96 8.78
N VAL A 135 -12.23 -10.14 7.79
CA VAL A 135 -11.31 -9.34 6.97
C VAL A 135 -11.81 -7.90 6.85
N ALA A 136 -10.89 -6.94 6.84
CA ALA A 136 -11.14 -5.52 6.63
C ALA A 136 -10.72 -5.01 5.24
N GLY A 137 -10.22 -5.90 4.37
CA GLY A 137 -9.83 -5.58 3.00
C GLY A 137 -9.33 -6.81 2.25
N HIS A 138 -9.00 -6.62 0.98
CA HIS A 138 -8.40 -7.65 0.12
C HIS A 138 -7.38 -7.08 -0.87
N THR A 139 -6.46 -7.95 -1.30
CA THR A 139 -5.46 -7.67 -2.35
C THR A 139 -5.42 -8.90 -3.24
N VAL A 140 -5.67 -8.71 -4.52
CA VAL A 140 -5.55 -9.74 -5.56
C VAL A 140 -4.23 -9.57 -6.30
N ILE A 141 -3.46 -10.64 -6.36
CA ILE A 141 -2.03 -10.60 -6.62
C ILE A 141 -1.68 -11.64 -7.66
N ASN A 142 -0.97 -11.25 -8.70
CA ASN A 142 -0.38 -12.19 -9.63
C ASN A 142 0.91 -12.77 -9.05
N SER A 143 0.90 -14.06 -8.68
CA SER A 143 2.04 -14.70 -8.02
C SER A 143 3.33 -14.68 -8.84
N ILE A 144 3.24 -14.81 -10.16
CA ILE A 144 4.40 -14.82 -11.04
C ILE A 144 5.05 -13.44 -11.05
N GLU A 145 4.24 -12.40 -11.19
CA GLU A 145 4.73 -11.02 -11.28
C GLU A 145 5.25 -10.52 -9.92
N VAL A 146 4.66 -10.96 -8.81
CA VAL A 146 5.20 -10.65 -7.48
C VAL A 146 6.57 -11.25 -7.26
N ILE A 147 6.78 -12.53 -7.56
CA ILE A 147 8.09 -13.18 -7.34
C ILE A 147 9.17 -12.60 -8.26
N THR A 148 8.80 -12.18 -9.46
CA THR A 148 9.76 -11.70 -10.46
C THR A 148 10.09 -10.22 -10.34
N ARG A 149 9.17 -9.40 -9.80
CA ARG A 149 9.31 -7.94 -9.79
C ARG A 149 9.43 -7.33 -8.39
N LEU A 150 8.89 -7.95 -7.35
CA LEU A 150 8.92 -7.37 -6.00
C LEU A 150 10.12 -7.89 -5.20
N SER A 151 10.85 -6.95 -4.58
CA SER A 151 11.81 -7.26 -3.52
C SER A 151 11.11 -7.71 -2.24
N SER A 152 11.89 -8.28 -1.31
CA SER A 152 11.36 -8.75 -0.01
C SER A 152 10.70 -7.63 0.80
N ASP A 153 11.21 -6.40 0.71
CA ASP A 153 10.64 -5.24 1.40
C ASP A 153 9.33 -4.76 0.73
N GLU A 154 9.21 -4.92 -0.59
CA GLU A 154 8.02 -4.56 -1.35
C GLU A 154 6.86 -5.55 -1.17
N PHE A 155 7.14 -6.79 -0.77
CA PHE A 155 6.10 -7.77 -0.45
C PHE A 155 5.21 -7.32 0.73
N TYR A 156 5.76 -6.56 1.68
CA TYR A 156 4.96 -5.96 2.77
C TYR A 156 3.91 -4.99 2.27
N GLN A 157 4.07 -4.42 1.07
CA GLN A 157 3.11 -3.48 0.48
C GLN A 157 1.78 -4.17 0.10
N LEU A 158 1.77 -5.50 -0.01
CA LEU A 158 0.56 -6.29 -0.29
C LEU A 158 -0.46 -6.25 0.85
N TYR A 159 -0.03 -5.84 2.06
CA TYR A 159 -0.88 -5.80 3.26
C TYR A 159 -1.76 -4.54 3.37
N GLY A 160 -1.77 -3.64 2.39
CA GLY A 160 -2.65 -2.47 2.39
C GLY A 160 -2.50 -1.61 3.67
N GLN A 161 -3.63 -1.16 4.24
CA GLN A 161 -3.62 -0.39 5.49
C GLN A 161 -3.65 -1.24 6.77
N SER A 162 -3.95 -2.54 6.66
CA SER A 162 -4.16 -3.43 7.79
C SER A 162 -3.90 -4.89 7.42
N THR A 163 -3.28 -5.64 8.34
CA THR A 163 -3.11 -7.09 8.18
C THR A 163 -4.39 -7.90 8.40
N ASN A 164 -5.46 -7.25 8.90
CA ASN A 164 -6.81 -7.80 8.89
C ASN A 164 -7.34 -7.86 7.45
N ARG A 165 -6.83 -8.76 6.62
CA ARG A 165 -7.17 -8.79 5.19
C ARG A 165 -7.01 -10.17 4.57
N ALA A 166 -7.61 -10.34 3.41
CA ALA A 166 -7.39 -11.48 2.53
C ALA A 166 -6.30 -11.17 1.48
N LEU A 167 -5.36 -12.09 1.30
CA LEU A 167 -4.43 -12.08 0.16
C LEU A 167 -4.86 -13.16 -0.83
N VAL A 168 -5.19 -12.76 -2.05
CA VAL A 168 -5.61 -13.65 -3.12
C VAL A 168 -4.49 -13.77 -4.14
N PHE A 169 -3.99 -14.97 -4.34
CA PHE A 169 -2.92 -15.26 -5.28
C PHE A 169 -3.48 -15.91 -6.54
N THR A 170 -3.28 -15.27 -7.69
CA THR A 170 -3.65 -15.75 -9.03
C THR A 170 -2.42 -16.23 -9.79
N ASN A 171 -2.63 -16.95 -10.90
CA ASN A 171 -1.56 -17.58 -11.69
C ASN A 171 -0.66 -18.50 -10.85
N VAL A 172 -1.28 -19.22 -9.91
CA VAL A 172 -0.62 -20.18 -9.04
C VAL A 172 -0.71 -21.59 -9.64
N THR A 173 0.34 -22.40 -9.47
CA THR A 173 0.38 -23.79 -9.99
C THR A 173 0.16 -24.83 -8.89
N ARG A 174 0.71 -24.61 -7.68
CA ARG A 174 0.53 -25.51 -6.53
C ARG A 174 0.30 -24.77 -5.21
N GLY A 175 0.41 -23.44 -5.20
CA GLY A 175 0.38 -22.63 -3.98
C GLY A 175 1.65 -22.68 -3.11
N GLU A 176 2.58 -23.62 -3.32
CA GLU A 176 3.80 -23.76 -2.51
C GLU A 176 4.59 -22.44 -2.40
N SER A 177 4.92 -21.80 -3.52
CA SER A 177 5.71 -20.57 -3.53
C SER A 177 5.12 -19.42 -2.71
N PRO A 178 3.85 -18.97 -2.94
CA PRO A 178 3.28 -17.89 -2.13
C PRO A 178 3.12 -18.29 -0.66
N LEU A 179 2.77 -19.55 -0.36
CA LEU A 179 2.61 -20.02 1.02
C LEU A 179 3.94 -20.05 1.78
N VAL A 180 5.01 -20.54 1.15
CA VAL A 180 6.36 -20.54 1.75
C VAL A 180 6.87 -19.11 1.96
N ALA A 181 6.58 -18.19 1.02
CA ALA A 181 6.93 -16.78 1.17
C ALA A 181 6.25 -16.16 2.40
N LEU A 182 5.00 -16.51 2.69
CA LEU A 182 4.29 -15.99 3.87
C LEU A 182 4.90 -16.41 5.21
N ARG A 183 5.67 -17.51 5.30
CA ARG A 183 6.35 -17.91 6.55
C ARG A 183 7.38 -16.89 7.05
N VAL A 184 7.97 -16.14 6.13
CA VAL A 184 9.03 -15.18 6.45
C VAL A 184 8.50 -13.77 6.58
N VAL A 185 7.18 -13.59 6.49
CA VAL A 185 6.51 -12.30 6.61
C VAL A 185 5.74 -12.23 7.91
N THR A 186 5.91 -11.13 8.64
CA THR A 186 5.17 -10.86 9.87
C THR A 186 4.65 -9.43 9.83
N PRO A 187 3.35 -9.18 10.03
CA PRO A 187 2.32 -10.14 10.46
C PRO A 187 1.77 -11.04 9.34
N THR A 188 1.22 -12.20 9.70
CA THR A 188 0.45 -13.05 8.77
C THR A 188 -0.91 -12.41 8.45
N PRO A 189 -1.47 -12.63 7.24
CA PRO A 189 -2.80 -12.15 6.90
C PRO A 189 -3.86 -12.97 7.63
N ASN A 190 -5.11 -12.50 7.64
CA ASN A 190 -6.20 -13.29 8.22
C ASN A 190 -6.64 -14.44 7.31
N ALA A 191 -6.57 -14.23 6.00
CA ALA A 191 -6.92 -15.23 5.00
C ALA A 191 -5.99 -15.20 3.79
N VAL A 192 -5.80 -16.37 3.19
CA VAL A 192 -5.10 -16.59 1.94
C VAL A 192 -6.01 -17.38 1.01
N VAL A 193 -6.19 -16.88 -0.22
CA VAL A 193 -6.97 -17.56 -1.26
C VAL A 193 -6.05 -17.88 -2.42
N LEU A 194 -6.07 -19.13 -2.89
CA LEU A 194 -5.34 -19.55 -4.07
C LEU A 194 -6.32 -19.70 -5.23
N HIS A 195 -6.21 -18.83 -6.22
CA HIS A 195 -7.13 -18.78 -7.36
C HIS A 195 -6.60 -19.52 -8.59
N GLY A 196 -7.47 -20.26 -9.28
CA GLY A 196 -7.15 -21.08 -10.44
C GLY A 196 -6.52 -22.41 -10.07
N LEU A 197 -6.77 -22.90 -8.85
CA LEU A 197 -6.31 -24.20 -8.36
C LEU A 197 -7.46 -24.99 -7.77
N ASP A 198 -7.49 -26.26 -8.15
CA ASP A 198 -8.31 -27.28 -7.51
C ASP A 198 -7.55 -27.99 -6.39
N GLU A 199 -8.29 -28.67 -5.52
CA GLU A 199 -7.72 -29.40 -4.37
C GLU A 199 -6.72 -30.50 -4.80
N GLU A 200 -6.87 -31.06 -6.00
CA GLU A 200 -5.97 -32.10 -6.54
C GLU A 200 -4.58 -31.58 -6.92
N ASP A 201 -4.47 -30.29 -7.30
CA ASP A 201 -3.22 -29.64 -7.69
C ASP A 201 -2.54 -28.91 -6.53
N LEU A 202 -3.24 -28.78 -5.39
CA LEU A 202 -2.75 -28.12 -4.21
C LEU A 202 -1.52 -28.84 -3.63
N TRP A 203 -0.53 -28.06 -3.20
CA TRP A 203 0.62 -28.60 -2.48
C TRP A 203 0.22 -29.33 -1.20
N ASP A 204 0.69 -30.57 -1.03
CA ASP A 204 0.33 -31.48 0.07
C ASP A 204 0.50 -30.89 1.49
N HIS A 205 1.37 -29.88 1.65
CA HIS A 205 1.65 -29.24 2.94
C HIS A 205 0.90 -27.91 3.16
N ALA A 206 0.08 -27.47 2.21
CA ALA A 206 -0.56 -26.16 2.25
C ALA A 206 -1.47 -25.98 3.48
N VAL A 207 -2.33 -26.96 3.75
CA VAL A 207 -3.27 -26.93 4.89
C VAL A 207 -2.53 -26.97 6.22
N ASP A 208 -1.51 -27.82 6.35
CA ASP A 208 -0.73 -27.92 7.59
C ASP A 208 0.09 -26.65 7.84
N LEU A 209 0.62 -26.03 6.78
CA LEU A 209 1.28 -24.73 6.88
C LEU A 209 0.32 -23.65 7.38
N ALA A 210 -0.86 -23.53 6.77
CA ALA A 210 -1.86 -22.54 7.15
C ALA A 210 -2.26 -22.68 8.63
N ARG A 211 -2.41 -23.92 9.13
CA ARG A 211 -2.65 -24.19 10.57
C ARG A 211 -1.51 -23.72 11.47
N ILE A 212 -0.25 -23.89 11.04
CA ILE A 212 0.92 -23.49 11.82
C ILE A 212 1.01 -21.96 11.89
N GLU A 213 0.73 -21.28 10.78
CA GLU A 213 0.87 -19.82 10.64
C GLU A 213 -0.40 -19.04 11.05
N GLY A 214 -1.51 -19.74 11.31
CA GLY A 214 -2.73 -19.18 11.92
C GLY A 214 -3.67 -18.42 10.97
N PHE A 215 -3.50 -18.55 9.65
CA PHE A 215 -4.38 -17.91 8.66
C PHE A 215 -5.39 -18.90 8.07
N SER A 216 -6.57 -18.40 7.66
CA SER A 216 -7.53 -19.22 6.91
C SER A 216 -7.04 -19.43 5.48
N LEU A 217 -7.12 -20.65 4.97
CA LEU A 217 -6.73 -21.00 3.60
C LEU A 217 -7.95 -21.47 2.82
N ALA A 218 -8.14 -20.89 1.64
CA ALA A 218 -9.19 -21.26 0.70
C ALA A 218 -8.66 -21.38 -0.74
N ILE A 219 -9.41 -22.08 -1.58
CA ILE A 219 -9.19 -22.16 -3.04
C ILE A 219 -10.39 -21.58 -3.79
N ALA A 220 -10.15 -21.02 -4.97
CA ALA A 220 -11.20 -20.58 -5.88
C ALA A 220 -10.82 -21.00 -7.31
N ASP A 221 -11.65 -21.80 -7.96
CA ASP A 221 -11.44 -22.38 -9.30
C ASP A 221 -12.27 -21.70 -10.40
N GLY A 222 -13.10 -20.72 -10.02
CA GLY A 222 -13.94 -19.93 -10.92
C GLY A 222 -13.17 -18.97 -11.85
N ASP A 223 -13.93 -18.23 -12.66
CA ASP A 223 -13.36 -17.18 -13.51
C ASP A 223 -12.91 -15.98 -12.67
N ILE A 224 -11.75 -15.41 -13.01
CA ILE A 224 -11.17 -14.30 -12.27
C ILE A 224 -12.05 -13.04 -12.33
N ASP A 225 -12.71 -12.78 -13.46
CA ASP A 225 -13.57 -11.62 -13.62
C ASP A 225 -14.83 -11.74 -12.75
N ASP A 226 -15.36 -12.96 -12.60
CA ASP A 226 -16.49 -13.26 -11.70
C ASP A 226 -16.07 -13.07 -10.22
N MET A 227 -14.89 -13.59 -9.85
CA MET A 227 -14.32 -13.40 -8.52
C MET A 227 -14.15 -11.90 -8.19
N LEU A 228 -13.57 -11.13 -9.11
CA LEU A 228 -13.39 -9.68 -8.97
C LEU A 228 -14.73 -8.93 -8.93
N ALA A 229 -15.73 -9.36 -9.70
CA ALA A 229 -17.06 -8.79 -9.65
C ALA A 229 -17.69 -8.99 -8.27
N GLY A 230 -17.57 -10.19 -7.69
CA GLY A 230 -18.02 -10.50 -6.34
C GLY A 230 -17.37 -9.62 -5.26
N MET A 231 -16.06 -9.38 -5.36
CA MET A 231 -15.35 -8.47 -4.45
C MET A 231 -15.86 -7.02 -4.51
N ARG A 232 -16.36 -6.57 -5.67
CA ARG A 232 -16.92 -5.21 -5.81
C ARG A 232 -18.23 -5.01 -5.05
N GLU A 233 -18.99 -6.09 -4.81
CA GLU A 233 -20.24 -6.05 -4.05
C GLU A 233 -20.02 -5.96 -2.53
N LEU A 234 -18.79 -6.16 -2.08
CA LEU A 234 -18.40 -6.01 -0.68
C LEU A 234 -18.33 -4.50 -0.29
N PRO A 235 -18.66 -4.15 0.97
CA PRO A 235 -18.77 -2.78 1.47
C PRO A 235 -17.48 -1.96 1.41
#